data_AF-A0A2V9QCX6-F1
#
_entry.id   AF-A0A2V9QCX6-F1
#
_cell.length_a   1.000
_cell.length_b   1.000
_cell.length_c   1.000
_cell.angle_alpha   90.00
_cell.angle_beta   90.00
_cell.angle_gamma   90.00
#
_symmetry.space_group_name_H-M   'P 1'
#
loop_
_entity.id
_entity.type
_entity.pdbx_description
1 polymer ?
#
loop_
_entity_poly.entity_id
_entity_poly.type
_entity_poly.pdbx_seq_one_letter_code
_entity_poly.pdbx_strand_id
1 'polypeptide(L)'
;MAILLGLGRTPQTAGQTAAQARSVECRVENIDYEGWKAQQISNLWVQLIIVPQNGGRLMQVRFNGHDFLFVNPKFAGKYMPPSQDHWFNYGGDKLWLLPEGDDNEQQWRGNSDLLDDGEFTFRKLSDEKDCGIELTGPLDPHTGIQFTRTIRLDSDSPHITFRASMKNVSGHFVQWSMQSVSQYDTGNPNDSSSSNRDIWGFTPANPSSGYLNRYHVRTGPAENPAAMVRDDGLFALHYSHLAAEFWVDS
;
A
#
# COMPACT_ATOMS: atom_id res chain seq x y z
N MET A 1 24.14 -81.47 -7.46
CA MET A 1 23.88 -81.30 -8.91
C MET A 1 22.89 -80.15 -9.00
N ALA A 2 23.18 -78.93 -9.43
CA ALA A 2 24.30 -78.36 -10.19
C ALA A 2 24.76 -77.02 -9.58
N ILE A 3 26.03 -76.69 -9.84
CA ILE A 3 26.64 -75.36 -9.66
C ILE A 3 26.36 -74.56 -10.94
N LEU A 4 26.03 -73.27 -10.84
CA LEU A 4 26.45 -72.28 -11.84
C LEU A 4 26.55 -70.87 -11.24
N LEU A 5 27.79 -70.37 -11.26
CA LEU A 5 28.22 -68.98 -11.07
C LEU A 5 27.89 -68.16 -12.33
N GLY A 6 27.69 -66.84 -12.20
CA GLY A 6 27.76 -65.96 -13.38
C GLY A 6 27.25 -64.53 -13.22
N LEU A 7 28.15 -63.65 -12.76
CA LEU A 7 28.44 -62.29 -13.26
C LEU A 7 27.28 -61.34 -13.65
N GLY A 8 27.16 -60.28 -12.85
CA GLY A 8 27.42 -58.91 -13.30
C GLY A 8 26.38 -58.23 -14.17
N ARG A 9 25.68 -57.24 -13.58
CA ARG A 9 25.31 -55.98 -14.23
C ARG A 9 24.87 -54.98 -13.16
N THR A 10 25.74 -54.04 -12.85
CA THR A 10 25.35 -52.72 -12.35
C THR A 10 24.67 -51.97 -13.49
N PRO A 11 23.57 -51.27 -13.20
CA PRO A 11 23.34 -49.98 -13.83
C PRO A 11 23.27 -48.89 -12.77
N GLN A 12 24.22 -47.96 -12.91
CA GLN A 12 24.00 -46.52 -12.88
C GLN A 12 23.04 -45.98 -11.83
N THR A 13 23.67 -45.37 -10.82
CA THR A 13 23.26 -44.09 -10.22
C THR A 13 22.35 -43.26 -11.11
N ALA A 14 21.03 -43.36 -10.87
CA ALA A 14 20.15 -42.24 -11.10
C ALA A 14 20.22 -41.38 -9.85
N GLY A 15 21.21 -40.49 -9.82
CA GLY A 15 21.14 -39.31 -8.98
C GLY A 15 19.92 -38.53 -9.42
N GLN A 16 18.77 -38.82 -8.80
CA GLN A 16 17.70 -37.85 -8.69
C GLN A 16 18.24 -36.78 -7.74
N THR A 17 19.05 -35.86 -8.30
CA THR A 17 18.88 -34.46 -7.91
C THR A 17 17.43 -34.15 -8.26
N ALA A 18 16.54 -34.43 -7.31
CA ALA A 18 15.35 -33.62 -7.16
C ALA A 18 15.90 -32.20 -7.20
N ALA A 19 15.68 -31.51 -8.31
CA ALA A 19 15.84 -30.08 -8.36
C ALA A 19 15.02 -29.61 -7.18
N GLN A 20 15.75 -29.22 -6.13
CA GLN A 20 15.19 -28.71 -4.91
C GLN A 20 14.32 -27.57 -5.41
N ALA A 21 12.99 -27.81 -5.44
CA ALA A 21 12.05 -26.79 -5.84
C ALA A 21 12.42 -25.63 -4.95
N ARG A 22 13.01 -24.58 -5.54
CA ARG A 22 13.31 -23.36 -4.80
C ARG A 22 11.97 -23.01 -4.21
N SER A 23 11.82 -23.16 -2.89
CA SER A 23 10.77 -22.50 -2.17
C SER A 23 10.88 -21.06 -2.66
N VAL A 24 9.87 -20.59 -3.39
CA VAL A 24 9.84 -19.18 -3.80
C VAL A 24 9.46 -18.44 -2.53
N GLU A 25 10.43 -18.37 -1.63
CA GLU A 25 10.33 -17.68 -0.36
C GLU A 25 10.13 -16.21 -0.68
N CYS A 26 9.35 -15.60 0.18
CA CYS A 26 9.15 -14.18 0.12
C CYS A 26 10.48 -13.47 0.42
N ARG A 27 10.77 -12.38 -0.29
CA ARG A 27 12.05 -11.68 -0.26
C ARG A 27 11.87 -10.20 0.01
N VAL A 28 12.81 -9.62 0.73
CA VAL A 28 12.96 -8.17 0.91
C VAL A 28 14.30 -7.72 0.36
N GLU A 29 14.32 -6.86 -0.66
CA GLU A 29 15.52 -6.50 -1.41
C GLU A 29 15.63 -4.98 -1.60
N ASN A 30 16.87 -4.46 -1.59
CA ASN A 30 17.12 -3.09 -2.01
C ASN A 30 17.04 -3.04 -3.53
N ILE A 31 16.31 -2.07 -4.08
CA ILE A 31 16.20 -1.85 -5.53
C ILE A 31 16.33 -0.36 -5.87
N ASP A 32 16.55 -0.09 -7.15
CA ASP A 32 16.25 1.21 -7.75
C ASP A 32 14.87 1.12 -8.41
N TYR A 33 13.98 2.07 -8.09
CA TYR A 33 12.67 2.16 -8.72
C TYR A 33 12.46 3.56 -9.27
N GLU A 34 12.45 3.68 -10.60
CA GLU A 34 12.33 4.95 -11.32
C GLU A 34 13.42 5.99 -10.94
N GLY A 35 14.55 5.57 -10.35
CA GLY A 35 15.60 6.45 -9.82
C GLY A 35 15.54 6.70 -8.30
N TRP A 36 14.52 6.22 -7.60
CA TRP A 36 14.48 6.23 -6.14
C TRP A 36 15.17 5.00 -5.54
N LYS A 37 15.84 5.20 -4.40
CA LYS A 37 16.27 4.09 -3.53
C LYS A 37 15.05 3.49 -2.85
N ALA A 38 14.71 2.26 -3.21
CA ALA A 38 13.50 1.60 -2.76
C ALA A 38 13.78 0.23 -2.14
N GLN A 39 12.77 -0.29 -1.44
CA GLN A 39 12.73 -1.64 -0.90
C GLN A 39 11.64 -2.40 -1.61
N GLN A 40 11.96 -3.56 -2.16
CA GLN A 40 11.00 -4.47 -2.75
C GLN A 40 10.70 -5.60 -1.78
N ILE A 41 9.42 -5.81 -1.44
CA ILE A 41 8.94 -7.04 -0.79
C ILE A 41 8.24 -7.86 -1.87
N SER A 42 8.59 -9.13 -2.07
CA SER A 42 7.94 -9.92 -3.12
C SER A 42 7.79 -11.39 -2.77
N ASN A 43 6.70 -11.99 -3.26
CA ASN A 43 6.49 -13.44 -3.31
C ASN A 43 6.19 -13.88 -4.75
N LEU A 44 5.56 -15.04 -4.95
CA LEU A 44 5.24 -15.54 -6.29
C LEU A 44 4.29 -14.63 -7.09
N TRP A 45 3.38 -13.92 -6.43
CA TRP A 45 2.30 -13.17 -7.09
C TRP A 45 2.42 -11.66 -6.95
N VAL A 46 2.91 -11.20 -5.80
CA VAL A 46 2.88 -9.79 -5.39
C VAL A 46 4.30 -9.24 -5.30
N GLN A 47 4.48 -8.01 -5.76
CA GLN A 47 5.63 -7.17 -5.46
C GLN A 47 5.13 -5.85 -4.85
N LEU A 48 5.72 -5.46 -3.73
CA LEU A 48 5.48 -4.19 -3.05
C LEU A 48 6.73 -3.35 -3.22
N ILE A 49 6.57 -2.13 -3.72
CA ILE A 49 7.67 -1.18 -3.84
C ILE A 49 7.49 -0.09 -2.79
N ILE A 50 8.42 -0.03 -1.85
CA ILE A 50 8.41 0.92 -0.74
C ILE A 50 9.52 1.94 -0.96
N VAL A 51 9.21 3.23 -0.83
CA VAL A 51 10.17 4.33 -0.95
C VAL A 51 10.25 5.05 0.39
N PRO A 52 11.17 4.63 1.30
CA PRO A 52 11.27 5.23 2.63
C PRO A 52 11.50 6.74 2.61
N GLN A 53 12.29 7.23 1.64
CA GLN A 53 12.62 8.65 1.50
C GLN A 53 11.40 9.55 1.23
N ASN A 54 10.34 9.03 0.61
CA ASN A 54 9.17 9.83 0.23
C ASN A 54 8.03 9.56 1.21
N GLY A 55 8.16 9.98 2.47
CA GLY A 55 7.10 9.80 3.47
C GLY A 55 6.80 8.34 3.83
N GLY A 56 7.75 7.42 3.62
CA GLY A 56 7.51 5.99 3.87
C GLY A 56 6.39 5.40 3.01
N ARG A 57 6.22 5.91 1.78
CA ARG A 57 5.18 5.46 0.84
C ARG A 57 5.37 4.02 0.40
N LEU A 58 4.25 3.29 0.34
CA LEU A 58 4.13 2.15 -0.56
C LEU A 58 3.84 2.71 -1.94
N MET A 59 4.87 2.82 -2.78
CA MET A 59 4.77 3.46 -4.09
C MET A 59 4.00 2.62 -5.09
N GLN A 60 4.15 1.29 -5.04
CA GLN A 60 3.48 0.40 -5.98
C GLN A 60 3.10 -0.93 -5.32
N VAL A 61 1.95 -1.45 -5.73
CA VAL A 61 1.53 -2.84 -5.55
C VAL A 61 1.42 -3.45 -6.93
N ARG A 62 2.31 -4.38 -7.25
CA ARG A 62 2.24 -5.15 -8.48
C ARG A 62 1.69 -6.53 -8.17
N PHE A 63 0.60 -6.92 -8.82
CA PHE A 63 0.08 -8.29 -8.73
C PHE A 63 0.03 -8.91 -10.13
N ASN A 64 0.71 -10.05 -10.27
CA ASN A 64 0.81 -10.79 -11.53
C ASN A 64 1.25 -9.92 -12.74
N GLY A 65 2.22 -9.02 -12.52
CA GLY A 65 2.74 -8.13 -13.56
C GLY A 65 1.93 -6.85 -13.79
N HIS A 66 0.80 -6.66 -13.11
CA HIS A 66 -0.02 -5.45 -13.22
C HIS A 66 0.22 -4.51 -12.03
N ASP A 67 0.51 -3.25 -12.32
CA ASP A 67 0.68 -2.16 -11.35
C ASP A 67 -0.69 -1.53 -11.02
N PHE A 68 -1.00 -1.37 -9.73
CA PHE A 68 -2.32 -0.90 -9.26
C PHE A 68 -2.31 0.54 -8.76
N LEU A 69 -1.23 0.96 -8.11
CA LEU A 69 -1.16 2.29 -7.51
C LEU A 69 -0.67 3.31 -8.55
N PHE A 70 -1.23 4.51 -8.47
CA PHE A 70 -0.79 5.64 -9.28
C PHE A 70 0.62 6.07 -8.86
N VAL A 71 1.52 6.21 -9.82
CA VAL A 71 2.85 6.82 -9.64
C VAL A 71 2.91 8.05 -10.53
N ASN A 72 3.13 9.23 -9.95
CA ASN A 72 3.10 10.46 -10.72
C ASN A 72 4.37 10.62 -11.58
N PRO A 73 4.28 10.60 -12.92
CA PRO A 73 5.46 10.67 -13.79
C PRO A 73 6.25 11.98 -13.64
N LYS A 74 5.61 13.06 -13.18
CA LYS A 74 6.29 14.34 -12.93
C LYS A 74 7.35 14.21 -11.83
N PHE A 75 7.08 13.37 -10.83
CA PHE A 75 7.89 13.22 -9.63
C PHE A 75 8.64 11.89 -9.55
N ALA A 76 8.38 10.94 -10.45
CA ALA A 76 9.12 9.68 -10.56
C ALA A 76 10.64 9.90 -10.46
N GLY A 77 11.29 9.20 -9.54
CA GLY A 77 12.73 9.29 -9.28
C GLY A 77 13.24 10.54 -8.58
N LYS A 78 12.36 11.50 -8.26
CA LYS A 78 12.74 12.79 -7.68
C LYS A 78 12.30 12.84 -6.24
N TYR A 79 13.23 13.11 -5.33
CA TYR A 79 12.88 13.51 -3.97
C TYR A 79 12.74 15.02 -3.94
N MET A 80 11.62 15.50 -3.40
CA MET A 80 11.38 16.91 -3.18
C MET A 80 11.35 17.13 -1.67
N PRO A 81 12.21 18.00 -1.12
CA PRO A 81 12.22 18.25 0.30
C PRO A 81 10.91 18.93 0.74
N PRO A 82 10.44 18.70 1.98
CA PRO A 82 9.23 19.30 2.51
C PRO A 82 9.13 20.81 2.25
N SER A 83 7.98 21.27 1.75
CA SER A 83 7.75 22.68 1.46
C SER A 83 6.31 23.10 1.71
N GLN A 84 6.12 24.09 2.57
CA GLN A 84 4.79 24.52 2.98
C GLN A 84 3.95 25.18 1.86
N ASP A 85 4.58 25.59 0.75
CA ASP A 85 3.93 26.34 -0.33
C ASP A 85 3.29 25.45 -1.41
N HIS A 86 3.61 24.15 -1.43
CA HIS A 86 3.13 23.26 -2.46
C HIS A 86 3.06 21.81 -1.98
N TRP A 87 2.10 21.07 -2.50
CA TRP A 87 1.99 19.64 -2.22
C TRP A 87 2.58 18.82 -3.36
N PHE A 88 3.43 17.84 -3.03
CA PHE A 88 4.03 16.92 -3.99
C PHE A 88 3.23 15.63 -4.07
N ASN A 89 2.31 15.57 -5.04
CA ASN A 89 1.58 14.33 -5.25
C ASN A 89 2.46 13.28 -5.94
N TYR A 90 3.22 12.49 -5.17
CA TYR A 90 3.97 11.33 -5.67
C TYR A 90 3.09 10.17 -6.15
N GLY A 91 1.88 10.06 -5.59
CA GLY A 91 1.04 8.87 -5.69
C GLY A 91 1.30 7.86 -4.57
N GLY A 92 1.04 6.59 -4.87
CA GLY A 92 1.18 5.47 -3.94
C GLY A 92 0.17 5.48 -2.78
N ASP A 93 0.55 4.77 -1.72
CA ASP A 93 -0.17 4.69 -0.46
C ASP A 93 0.66 5.26 0.72
N LYS A 94 0.02 6.14 1.49
CA LYS A 94 0.63 6.90 2.58
C LYS A 94 -0.28 7.01 3.80
N LEU A 95 0.27 7.50 4.90
CA LEU A 95 -0.51 7.98 6.03
C LEU A 95 -0.77 9.48 5.91
N TRP A 96 -1.89 9.92 6.45
CA TRP A 96 -2.36 11.30 6.43
C TRP A 96 -2.89 11.66 7.81
N LEU A 97 -2.53 12.84 8.32
CA LEU A 97 -2.99 13.32 9.62
C LEU A 97 -4.33 14.03 9.45
N LEU A 98 -5.21 13.89 10.44
CA LEU A 98 -6.51 14.53 10.48
C LEU A 98 -6.75 15.18 11.85
N PRO A 99 -7.53 16.27 11.94
CA PRO A 99 -8.29 16.88 10.84
C PRO A 99 -7.41 17.72 9.91
N GLU A 100 -7.71 17.65 8.61
CA GLU A 100 -7.09 18.54 7.62
C GLU A 100 -7.75 19.93 7.67
N GLY A 101 -6.94 20.98 7.56
CA GLY A 101 -7.41 22.37 7.51
C GLY A 101 -6.34 23.38 7.90
N ASP A 102 -6.64 24.66 7.69
CA ASP A 102 -5.76 25.80 7.97
C ASP A 102 -6.39 26.88 8.87
N ASP A 103 -7.56 26.60 9.46
CA ASP A 103 -8.31 27.54 10.31
C ASP A 103 -7.60 27.78 11.64
N ASN A 104 -6.95 26.76 12.22
CA ASN A 104 -6.29 26.84 13.52
C ASN A 104 -5.23 25.73 13.76
N GLU A 105 -4.55 25.79 14.91
CA GLU A 105 -3.48 24.87 15.31
C GLU A 105 -3.91 23.41 15.54
N GLN A 106 -5.22 23.15 15.69
CA GLN A 106 -5.77 21.79 15.84
C GLN A 106 -6.08 21.15 14.49
N GLN A 107 -5.76 21.82 13.40
CA GLN A 107 -5.86 21.30 12.05
C GLN A 107 -4.47 21.21 11.43
N TRP A 108 -4.27 20.16 10.65
CA TRP A 108 -3.07 19.96 9.89
C TRP A 108 -3.28 20.45 8.46
N ARG A 109 -2.38 21.30 7.96
CA ARG A 109 -2.57 22.01 6.68
C ARG A 109 -2.70 21.11 5.45
N GLY A 110 -2.37 19.82 5.53
CA GLY A 110 -2.47 18.89 4.41
C GLY A 110 -1.54 19.23 3.23
N ASN A 111 -0.45 19.96 3.48
CA ASN A 111 0.55 20.32 2.48
C ASN A 111 1.79 19.43 2.60
N SER A 112 2.80 19.71 1.78
CA SER A 112 4.10 19.06 1.95
C SER A 112 4.75 19.49 3.26
N ASP A 113 4.99 18.51 4.12
CA ASP A 113 5.62 18.71 5.42
C ASP A 113 6.48 17.50 5.81
N LEU A 114 6.95 17.51 7.06
CA LEU A 114 7.77 16.43 7.59
C LEU A 114 7.02 15.10 7.72
N LEU A 115 5.70 15.11 7.93
CA LEU A 115 4.89 13.89 8.04
C LEU A 115 4.54 13.28 6.68
N ASP A 116 4.26 14.09 5.65
CA ASP A 116 3.91 13.59 4.31
C ASP A 116 5.12 13.21 3.45
N ASP A 117 6.22 13.96 3.56
CA ASP A 117 7.35 13.84 2.64
C ASP A 117 8.68 13.54 3.34
N GLY A 118 8.72 13.57 4.67
CA GLY A 118 9.93 13.25 5.43
C GLY A 118 10.41 11.82 5.24
N GLU A 119 11.72 11.61 5.36
CA GLU A 119 12.32 10.29 5.23
C GLU A 119 11.96 9.40 6.43
N PHE A 120 11.45 8.21 6.13
CA PHE A 120 11.22 7.16 7.11
C PHE A 120 12.47 6.29 7.21
N THR A 121 12.84 5.93 8.43
CA THR A 121 13.81 4.85 8.65
C THR A 121 13.19 3.50 8.32
N PHE A 122 13.98 2.58 7.79
CA PHE A 122 13.55 1.26 7.36
C PHE A 122 14.24 0.15 8.16
N ARG A 123 13.47 -0.87 8.54
CA ARG A 123 14.00 -2.07 9.20
C ARG A 123 13.26 -3.32 8.70
N LYS A 124 13.99 -4.38 8.39
CA LYS A 124 13.41 -5.72 8.17
C LYS A 124 12.98 -6.34 9.49
N LEU A 125 11.82 -6.97 9.52
CA LEU A 125 11.36 -7.74 10.67
C LEU A 125 11.86 -9.17 10.56
N SER A 126 12.48 -9.66 11.63
CA SER A 126 13.08 -11.00 11.72
C SER A 126 12.10 -12.01 12.32
N ASP A 127 10.91 -12.15 11.72
CA ASP A 127 9.95 -13.20 12.09
C ASP A 127 10.07 -14.41 11.15
N GLU A 128 9.53 -15.57 11.54
CA GLU A 128 9.74 -16.86 10.85
C GLU A 128 9.25 -16.89 9.38
N LYS A 129 8.56 -15.84 8.91
CA LYS A 129 8.02 -15.73 7.54
C LYS A 129 8.76 -14.69 6.68
N ASP A 130 9.79 -14.03 7.20
CA ASP A 130 10.81 -13.21 6.52
C ASP A 130 10.33 -12.12 5.53
N CYS A 131 9.07 -11.68 5.61
CA CYS A 131 8.50 -10.67 4.71
C CYS A 131 7.75 -9.54 5.39
N GLY A 132 8.22 -9.15 6.56
CA GLY A 132 7.80 -7.95 7.26
C GLY A 132 8.83 -6.85 7.18
N ILE A 133 8.35 -5.62 7.05
CA ILE A 133 9.17 -4.43 7.23
C ILE A 133 8.50 -3.49 8.23
N GLU A 134 9.31 -2.65 8.85
CA GLU A 134 8.87 -1.53 9.65
C GLU A 134 9.47 -0.25 9.09
N LEU A 135 8.62 0.76 8.96
CA LEU A 135 8.96 2.12 8.60
C LEU A 135 8.66 3.00 9.80
N THR A 136 9.65 3.76 10.28
CA THR A 136 9.45 4.73 11.36
C THR A 136 9.72 6.12 10.83
N GLY A 137 8.70 6.95 10.86
CA GLY A 137 8.73 8.33 10.39
C GLY A 137 9.52 9.24 11.32
N PRO A 138 9.81 10.46 10.85
CA PRO A 138 10.43 11.48 11.68
C PRO A 138 9.54 11.86 12.86
N LEU A 139 10.16 12.37 13.93
CA LEU A 139 9.45 13.05 15.00
C LEU A 139 9.01 14.41 14.46
N ASP A 140 7.71 14.67 14.42
CA ASP A 140 7.22 15.99 14.01
C ASP A 140 7.07 16.92 15.23
N PRO A 141 7.93 17.95 15.38
CA PRO A 141 7.84 18.87 16.50
C PRO A 141 6.60 19.78 16.42
N HIS A 142 5.99 19.94 15.24
CA HIS A 142 4.83 20.82 15.06
C HIS A 142 3.56 20.18 15.64
N THR A 143 3.24 18.95 15.22
CA THR A 143 2.03 18.23 15.67
C THR A 143 2.26 17.40 16.93
N GLY A 144 3.52 17.13 17.28
CA GLY A 144 3.89 16.23 18.36
C GLY A 144 3.68 14.75 18.03
N ILE A 145 3.58 14.39 16.75
CA ILE A 145 3.28 13.05 16.27
C ILE A 145 4.50 12.37 15.65
N GLN A 146 4.56 11.05 15.82
CA GLN A 146 5.40 10.15 15.01
C GLN A 146 4.56 9.00 14.46
N PHE A 147 4.69 8.74 13.17
CA PHE A 147 4.08 7.57 12.54
C PHE A 147 5.02 6.37 12.50
N THR A 148 4.45 5.18 12.67
CA THR A 148 5.11 3.92 12.39
C THR A 148 4.19 3.05 11.53
N ARG A 149 4.76 2.38 10.53
CA ARG A 149 4.06 1.46 9.65
C ARG A 149 4.76 0.12 9.66
N THR A 150 4.02 -0.95 9.89
CA THR A 150 4.45 -2.31 9.61
C THR A 150 3.71 -2.82 8.40
N ILE A 151 4.43 -3.30 7.40
CA ILE A 151 3.88 -3.90 6.19
C ILE A 151 4.39 -5.33 6.11
N ARG A 152 3.49 -6.29 5.94
CA ARG A 152 3.82 -7.70 5.77
C ARG A 152 3.18 -8.25 4.51
N LEU A 153 3.93 -9.06 3.78
CA LEU A 153 3.42 -9.90 2.69
C LEU A 153 3.48 -11.35 3.15
N ASP A 154 2.35 -12.07 3.09
CA ASP A 154 2.34 -13.50 3.37
C ASP A 154 3.21 -14.24 2.33
N SER A 155 3.96 -15.24 2.76
CA SER A 155 4.91 -15.92 1.87
C SER A 155 4.24 -16.84 0.84
N ASP A 156 3.04 -17.32 1.15
CA ASP A 156 2.28 -18.33 0.41
C ASP A 156 0.91 -17.82 -0.09
N SER A 157 0.63 -16.52 0.05
CA SER A 157 -0.59 -15.90 -0.47
C SER A 157 -0.35 -14.45 -0.91
N PRO A 158 -1.21 -13.84 -1.74
CA PRO A 158 -1.07 -12.43 -2.13
C PRO A 158 -1.52 -11.44 -1.04
N HIS A 159 -1.72 -11.91 0.19
CA HIS A 159 -2.27 -11.10 1.27
C HIS A 159 -1.22 -10.15 1.84
N ILE A 160 -1.57 -8.86 1.89
CA ILE A 160 -0.77 -7.79 2.45
C ILE A 160 -1.42 -7.32 3.75
N THR A 161 -0.68 -7.37 4.85
CA THR A 161 -1.13 -6.85 6.14
C THR A 161 -0.46 -5.52 6.45
N PHE A 162 -1.27 -4.52 6.81
CA PHE A 162 -0.81 -3.23 7.27
C PHE A 162 -1.12 -3.05 8.75
N ARG A 163 -0.15 -2.55 9.52
CA ARG A 163 -0.37 -2.00 10.85
C ARG A 163 0.25 -0.61 10.90
N ALA A 164 -0.58 0.40 10.95
CA ALA A 164 -0.16 1.77 11.20
C ALA A 164 -0.31 2.10 12.68
N SER A 165 0.56 2.97 13.20
CA SER A 165 0.48 3.46 14.58
C SER A 165 0.90 4.92 14.61
N MET A 166 0.16 5.70 15.39
CA MET A 166 0.45 7.09 15.66
C MET A 166 0.87 7.20 17.13
N LYS A 167 2.03 7.82 17.38
CA LYS A 167 2.57 8.05 18.72
C LYS A 167 2.60 9.54 19.02
N ASN A 168 1.97 9.95 20.12
CA ASN A 168 2.19 11.26 20.72
C ASN A 168 3.57 11.27 21.39
N VAL A 169 4.49 12.09 20.88
CA VAL A 169 5.86 12.26 21.38
C VAL A 169 6.05 13.59 22.11
N SER A 170 4.98 14.36 22.25
CA SER A 170 4.97 15.60 23.05
C SER A 170 4.86 15.32 24.54
N GLY A 171 5.05 16.36 25.36
CA GLY A 171 4.83 16.32 26.80
C GLY A 171 3.39 16.64 27.24
N HIS A 172 2.43 16.76 26.32
CA HIS A 172 1.05 17.16 26.60
C HIS A 172 0.04 16.33 25.81
N PHE A 173 -1.25 16.49 26.11
CA PHE A 173 -2.32 15.82 25.36
C PHE A 173 -2.52 16.48 24.00
N VAL A 174 -2.64 15.68 22.95
CA VAL A 174 -2.96 16.11 21.58
C VAL A 174 -4.17 15.34 21.08
N GLN A 175 -4.90 15.91 20.12
CA GLN A 175 -6.07 15.29 19.52
C GLN A 175 -5.91 15.24 18.01
N TRP A 176 -5.56 14.06 17.50
CA TRP A 176 -5.35 13.79 16.09
C TRP A 176 -6.00 12.47 15.70
N SER A 177 -6.29 12.30 14.42
CA SER A 177 -6.66 11.05 13.79
C SER A 177 -5.70 10.74 12.62
N MET A 178 -5.71 9.50 12.16
CA MET A 178 -4.86 9.01 11.08
C MET A 178 -5.73 8.36 10.01
N GLN A 179 -5.40 8.64 8.77
CA GLN A 179 -5.99 8.00 7.60
C GLN A 179 -4.90 7.33 6.76
N SER A 180 -5.24 6.21 6.10
CA SER A 180 -4.46 5.70 4.97
C SER A 180 -5.03 6.28 3.68
N VAL A 181 -4.17 6.81 2.81
CA VAL A 181 -4.56 7.38 1.52
C VAL A 181 -3.83 6.61 0.43
N SER A 182 -4.57 5.78 -0.31
CA SER A 182 -4.07 5.05 -1.47
C SER A 182 -4.61 5.66 -2.76
N GLN A 183 -3.72 5.96 -3.70
CA GLN A 183 -4.10 6.46 -5.03
C GLN A 183 -3.93 5.34 -6.05
N TYR A 184 -5.00 5.05 -6.80
CA TYR A 184 -5.03 4.03 -7.83
C TYR A 184 -4.89 4.66 -9.22
N ASP A 185 -4.22 3.96 -10.14
CA ASP A 185 -4.24 4.35 -11.55
C ASP A 185 -5.58 3.94 -12.17
N THR A 186 -6.40 4.92 -12.50
CA THR A 186 -7.72 4.73 -13.13
C THR A 186 -7.68 5.00 -14.64
N GLY A 187 -6.50 5.05 -15.25
CA GLY A 187 -6.32 5.18 -16.70
C GLY A 187 -6.71 3.91 -17.44
N ASN A 188 -7.22 4.05 -18.67
CA ASN A 188 -7.55 2.91 -19.53
C ASN A 188 -6.25 2.22 -19.98
N PRO A 189 -6.09 0.90 -19.76
CA PRO A 189 -4.86 0.18 -20.06
C PRO A 189 -4.54 0.13 -21.57
N ASN A 190 -5.54 0.31 -22.43
CA ASN A 190 -5.37 0.31 -23.89
C ASN A 190 -5.22 1.73 -24.47
N ASP A 191 -5.53 2.76 -23.68
CA ASP A 191 -5.48 4.16 -24.09
C ASP A 191 -5.32 5.06 -22.87
N SER A 192 -4.08 5.46 -22.57
CA SER A 192 -3.77 6.29 -21.41
C SER A 192 -4.38 7.70 -21.44
N SER A 193 -5.01 8.11 -22.56
CA SER A 193 -5.72 9.38 -22.67
C SER A 193 -7.18 9.32 -22.19
N SER A 194 -7.70 8.12 -21.88
CA SER A 194 -9.07 7.93 -21.38
C SER A 194 -9.10 7.21 -20.02
N SER A 195 -10.22 7.31 -19.29
CA SER A 195 -10.43 6.54 -18.06
C SER A 195 -10.79 5.09 -18.33
N ASN A 196 -10.35 4.26 -17.40
CA ASN A 196 -10.91 2.93 -17.22
C ASN A 196 -12.33 3.02 -16.65
N ARG A 197 -13.30 2.51 -17.41
CA ARG A 197 -14.73 2.48 -17.03
C ARG A 197 -15.09 1.24 -16.20
N ASP A 198 -14.15 0.34 -15.98
CA ASP A 198 -14.36 -0.94 -15.29
C ASP A 198 -13.85 -0.91 -13.83
N ILE A 199 -13.51 0.28 -13.30
CA ILE A 199 -13.03 0.43 -11.93
C ILE A 199 -14.21 0.47 -10.96
N TRP A 200 -14.21 -0.50 -10.04
CA TRP A 200 -15.15 -0.58 -8.94
C TRP A 200 -14.43 -0.68 -7.59
N GLY A 201 -14.96 0.01 -6.60
CA GLY A 201 -14.60 -0.16 -5.18
C GLY A 201 -15.75 -0.80 -4.42
N PHE A 202 -15.44 -1.68 -3.47
CA PHE A 202 -16.44 -2.31 -2.62
C PHE A 202 -15.98 -2.31 -1.16
N THR A 203 -16.91 -2.09 -0.25
CA THR A 203 -16.73 -2.33 1.18
C THR A 203 -18.07 -2.77 1.79
N PRO A 204 -18.10 -3.58 2.87
CA PRO A 204 -19.32 -3.85 3.59
C PRO A 204 -20.00 -2.54 4.03
N ALA A 205 -21.30 -2.40 3.77
CA ALA A 205 -22.06 -1.30 4.33
C ALA A 205 -22.49 -1.63 5.76
N ASN A 206 -22.29 -0.71 6.71
CA ASN A 206 -22.77 -0.90 8.07
C ASN A 206 -24.32 -0.88 8.09
N PRO A 207 -24.99 -1.98 8.48
CA PRO A 207 -26.46 -2.02 8.53
C PRO A 207 -27.04 -1.09 9.60
N SER A 208 -26.21 -0.67 10.57
CA SER A 208 -26.55 0.28 11.64
C SER A 208 -25.92 1.66 11.41
N SER A 209 -25.56 1.99 10.16
CA SER A 209 -24.94 3.26 9.80
C SER A 209 -25.77 4.46 10.29
N GLY A 210 -25.07 5.51 10.73
CA GLY A 210 -25.70 6.79 11.04
C GLY A 210 -26.14 7.58 9.80
N TYR A 211 -25.69 7.18 8.60
CA TYR A 211 -26.04 7.82 7.35
C TYR A 211 -27.30 7.21 6.73
N LEU A 212 -28.18 8.05 6.19
CA LEU A 212 -29.46 7.62 5.61
C LEU A 212 -29.30 6.53 4.53
N ASN A 213 -28.31 6.69 3.66
CA ASN A 213 -28.03 5.73 2.58
C ASN A 213 -26.97 4.69 2.97
N ARG A 214 -26.58 4.63 4.26
CA ARG A 214 -25.39 3.94 4.79
C ARG A 214 -24.05 4.43 4.25
N TYR A 215 -24.07 5.60 3.60
CA TYR A 215 -22.93 6.41 3.22
C TYR A 215 -23.37 7.88 3.14
N HIS A 216 -22.41 8.78 3.18
CA HIS A 216 -22.61 10.22 3.02
C HIS A 216 -21.84 10.76 1.82
N VAL A 217 -22.51 11.53 0.95
CA VAL A 217 -21.83 12.28 -0.11
C VAL A 217 -21.27 13.55 0.52
N ARG A 218 -19.96 13.58 0.73
CA ARG A 218 -19.25 14.73 1.30
C ARG A 218 -19.10 15.85 0.27
N THR A 219 -18.73 15.47 -0.95
CA THR A 219 -18.55 16.37 -2.10
C THR A 219 -19.17 15.74 -3.35
N GLY A 220 -19.81 16.55 -4.19
CA GLY A 220 -20.48 16.12 -5.42
C GLY A 220 -22.01 16.15 -5.32
N PRO A 221 -22.74 15.72 -6.36
CA PRO A 221 -24.20 15.69 -6.36
C PRO A 221 -24.76 14.74 -5.31
N ALA A 222 -25.83 15.14 -4.63
CA ALA A 222 -26.49 14.30 -3.62
C ALA A 222 -26.97 12.97 -4.21
N GLU A 223 -27.53 13.01 -5.42
CA GLU A 223 -27.76 11.82 -6.25
C GLU A 223 -26.54 11.59 -7.13
N ASN A 224 -25.62 10.75 -6.66
CA ASN A 224 -24.45 10.37 -7.42
C ASN A 224 -24.59 8.92 -7.93
N PRO A 225 -24.74 8.67 -9.25
CA PRO A 225 -24.92 7.32 -9.78
C PRO A 225 -23.68 6.44 -9.60
N ALA A 226 -22.54 7.02 -9.22
CA ALA A 226 -21.33 6.29 -8.92
C ALA A 226 -21.44 5.43 -7.66
N ALA A 227 -22.28 5.79 -6.69
CA ALA A 227 -22.31 5.12 -5.39
C ALA A 227 -23.68 4.53 -5.08
N MET A 228 -23.71 3.31 -4.56
CA MET A 228 -24.93 2.64 -4.11
C MET A 228 -24.64 1.62 -3.02
N VAL A 229 -25.66 1.26 -2.23
CA VAL A 229 -25.64 0.04 -1.43
C VAL A 229 -26.43 -1.02 -2.18
N ARG A 230 -25.80 -2.16 -2.44
CA ARG A 230 -26.35 -3.30 -3.16
C ARG A 230 -27.20 -4.18 -2.25
N ASP A 231 -28.04 -5.03 -2.84
CA ASP A 231 -28.88 -5.99 -2.12
C ASP A 231 -28.07 -7.03 -1.33
N ASP A 232 -26.82 -7.28 -1.72
CA ASP A 232 -25.86 -8.14 -1.01
C ASP A 232 -25.22 -7.47 0.22
N GLY A 233 -25.58 -6.21 0.52
CA GLY A 233 -25.09 -5.46 1.66
C GLY A 233 -23.75 -4.75 1.45
N LEU A 234 -23.20 -4.78 0.23
CA LEU A 234 -21.98 -4.04 -0.10
C LEU A 234 -22.30 -2.60 -0.50
N PHE A 235 -21.55 -1.65 0.05
CA PHE A 235 -21.36 -0.36 -0.60
C PHE A 235 -20.50 -0.57 -1.84
N ALA A 236 -20.97 -0.07 -2.97
CA ALA A 236 -20.29 -0.15 -4.26
C ALA A 236 -20.07 1.25 -4.83
N LEU A 237 -18.85 1.52 -5.25
CA LEU A 237 -18.44 2.73 -5.95
C LEU A 237 -17.99 2.36 -7.36
N HIS A 238 -18.78 2.72 -8.36
CA HIS A 238 -18.37 2.68 -9.76
C HIS A 238 -17.66 3.99 -10.09
N TYR A 239 -16.37 3.94 -10.42
CA TYR A 239 -15.63 5.15 -10.73
C TYR A 239 -16.30 5.93 -11.86
N SER A 240 -16.65 7.18 -11.57
CA SER A 240 -17.10 8.15 -12.56
C SER A 240 -16.12 9.32 -12.57
N HIS A 241 -15.93 9.96 -13.73
CA HIS A 241 -15.14 11.19 -13.85
C HIS A 241 -15.81 12.43 -13.24
N LEU A 242 -16.49 12.23 -12.13
CA LEU A 242 -17.10 13.28 -11.34
C LEU A 242 -16.31 13.36 -10.03
N ALA A 243 -15.74 14.53 -9.76
CA ALA A 243 -15.08 14.77 -8.48
C ALA A 243 -16.14 14.61 -7.37
N ALA A 244 -16.03 13.51 -6.62
CA ALA A 244 -16.94 13.18 -5.55
C ALA A 244 -16.18 12.51 -4.41
N GLU A 245 -16.68 12.74 -3.22
CA GLU A 245 -16.13 12.18 -1.99
C GLU A 245 -17.27 11.53 -1.22
N PHE A 246 -17.04 10.29 -0.79
CA PHE A 246 -18.02 9.51 -0.05
C PHE A 246 -17.44 9.05 1.26
N TRP A 247 -18.20 9.21 2.34
CA TRP A 247 -17.88 8.69 3.65
C TRP A 247 -18.74 7.49 3.94
N VAL A 248 -18.11 6.42 4.41
CA VAL A 248 -18.77 5.17 4.81
C VAL A 248 -18.28 4.85 6.21
N ASP A 249 -19.20 4.62 7.12
CA ASP A 249 -18.93 3.92 8.37
C ASP A 249 -19.18 2.44 8.10
N SER A 250 -18.13 1.62 8.10
CA SER A 250 -18.18 0.18 7.78
C SER A 250 -17.78 -0.66 8.99
#